data_AF-A0A2W4JS07-F1
#
_entry.id   AF-A0A2W4JS07-F1
#
_cell.length_a   1.000
_cell.length_b   1.000
_cell.length_c   1.000
_cell.angle_alpha   90.00
_cell.angle_beta   90.00
_cell.angle_gamma   90.00
#
_symmetry.space_group_name_H-M   'P 1'
#
loop_
_entity.id
_entity.type
_entity.pdbx_description
1 polymer ?
#
loop_
_entity_poly.entity_id
_entity_poly.type
_entity_poly.pdbx_seq_one_letter_code
_entity_poly.pdbx_strand_id
1 'polypeptide(L)' 'MRSRGSSTGAAWRRIVDRDFSADGITVHVTLSVGLAHVPQGTSKEVALRIADRLLYEAKDSGRNCVLGTTVLGMRRSA' A
#
# COMPACT_ATOMS: atom_id res chain seq x y z
N MET A 1 20.35 9.77 7.47
CA MET A 1 20.34 8.83 6.33
C MET A 1 18.88 8.57 5.95
N ARG A 2 18.37 9.27 4.91
CA ARG A 2 16.96 9.18 4.47
C ARG A 2 16.85 8.01 3.50
N SER A 3 16.06 7.00 3.83
CA SER A 3 15.77 5.89 2.92
C SER A 3 15.10 6.44 1.67
N ARG A 4 15.56 5.97 0.51
CA ARG A 4 14.97 6.27 -0.80
C ARG A 4 13.51 5.83 -0.77
N GLY A 5 12.60 6.80 -0.64
CA GLY A 5 11.15 6.58 -0.73
C GLY A 5 10.83 6.03 -2.10
N SER A 6 10.44 4.76 -2.15
CA SER A 6 9.90 4.09 -3.33
C SER A 6 8.72 4.90 -3.86
N SER A 7 8.61 4.96 -5.18
CA SER A 7 7.67 5.74 -6.02
C SER A 7 6.16 5.69 -5.68
N THR A 8 5.73 5.06 -4.61
CA THR A 8 4.33 4.82 -4.23
C THR A 8 3.57 6.11 -3.88
N GLY A 9 4.22 7.11 -3.28
CA GLY A 9 3.56 8.35 -2.85
C GLY A 9 3.01 9.21 -4.01
N ALA A 10 3.63 9.16 -5.19
CA ALA A 10 3.25 10.00 -6.32
C ALA A 10 2.04 9.48 -7.12
N ALA A 11 1.78 8.17 -7.08
CA ALA A 11 0.62 7.57 -7.74
C ALA A 11 -0.65 7.73 -6.89
N TRP A 12 -0.52 7.54 -5.58
CA TRP A 12 -1.57 7.80 -4.60
C TRP A 12 -2.15 9.21 -4.75
N ARG A 13 -1.26 10.22 -4.70
CA ARG A 13 -1.67 11.63 -4.71
C ARG A 13 -2.44 12.02 -5.97
N ARG A 14 -2.10 11.42 -7.11
CA ARG A 14 -2.81 11.65 -8.37
C ARG A 14 -4.27 11.19 -8.37
N ILE A 15 -4.63 10.23 -7.53
CA ILE A 15 -6.01 9.77 -7.44
C ILE A 15 -6.78 10.61 -6.41
N VAL A 16 -6.18 10.89 -5.26
CA VAL A 16 -6.85 11.62 -4.17
C VAL A 16 -7.05 13.10 -4.53
N ASP A 17 -6.18 13.69 -5.33
CA ASP A 17 -6.27 15.12 -5.70
C ASP A 17 -7.16 15.37 -6.94
N ARG A 18 -7.87 14.34 -7.45
CA ARG A 18 -8.72 14.50 -8.63
C ARG A 18 -10.12 13.98 -8.40
N ASP A 19 -11.07 14.65 -9.03
CA ASP A 19 -12.41 14.13 -9.18
C ASP A 19 -12.49 13.24 -10.43
N PHE A 20 -13.45 12.31 -10.40
CA PHE A 20 -13.71 11.37 -11.48
C PHE A 20 -15.10 11.63 -12.03
N SER A 21 -15.20 11.86 -13.33
CA SER A 21 -16.48 12.13 -14.00
C SER A 21 -16.83 11.02 -14.98
N ALA A 22 -18.04 10.48 -14.86
CA ALA A 22 -18.62 9.48 -15.77
C ALA A 22 -20.14 9.67 -15.84
N ASP A 23 -20.73 9.55 -17.04
CA ASP A 23 -22.18 9.70 -17.27
C ASP A 23 -22.81 10.98 -16.69
N GLY A 24 -22.04 12.08 -16.71
CA GLY A 24 -22.47 13.37 -16.16
C GLY A 24 -22.41 13.48 -14.64
N ILE A 25 -21.98 12.42 -13.94
CA ILE A 25 -21.82 12.41 -12.47
C ILE A 25 -20.34 12.59 -12.14
N THR A 26 -20.05 13.49 -11.20
CA THR A 26 -18.69 13.70 -10.68
C THR A 26 -18.61 13.18 -9.25
N VAL A 27 -17.63 12.31 -9.00
CA VAL A 27 -17.38 11.70 -7.69
C VAL A 27 -15.94 11.96 -7.25
N HIS A 28 -15.80 12.34 -5.98
CA HIS A 28 -14.52 12.39 -5.32
C HIS A 28 -14.23 11.02 -4.70
N VAL A 29 -13.12 10.39 -5.07
CA VAL A 29 -12.74 9.07 -4.56
C VAL A 29 -11.36 9.11 -3.94
N THR A 30 -11.20 8.33 -2.87
CA THR A 30 -9.91 8.06 -2.26
C THR A 30 -9.61 6.57 -2.39
N LEU A 31 -8.40 6.16 -2.06
CA LEU A 31 -8.04 4.75 -1.95
C LEU A 31 -7.59 4.45 -0.52
N SER A 32 -7.29 3.19 -0.23
CA SER A 32 -6.52 2.79 0.95
C SER A 32 -5.64 1.64 0.47
N VAL A 33 -4.40 1.56 0.94
CA VAL A 33 -3.41 0.62 0.40
C VAL A 33 -2.64 -0.04 1.53
N GLY A 34 -2.55 -1.37 1.49
CA GLY A 34 -1.56 -2.12 2.23
C GLY A 34 -0.37 -2.49 1.34
N LEU A 35 0.85 -2.21 1.81
CA LEU A 35 2.08 -2.44 1.07
C LEU A 35 3.02 -3.35 1.86
N ALA A 36 3.38 -4.51 1.31
CA ALA A 36 4.33 -5.42 1.92
C ALA A 36 5.61 -5.51 1.08
N HIS A 37 6.74 -5.13 1.68
CA HIS A 37 8.07 -5.42 1.14
C HIS A 37 8.59 -6.71 1.81
N VAL A 38 8.76 -7.76 1.02
CA VAL A 38 9.11 -9.09 1.53
C VAL A 38 10.44 -9.59 0.94
N PRO A 39 11.16 -10.48 1.64
CA PRO A 39 12.38 -11.08 1.12
C PRO A 39 12.14 -11.85 -0.18
N GLN A 40 13.17 -11.90 -1.02
CA GLN A 40 13.18 -12.76 -2.20
C GLN A 40 12.97 -14.22 -1.79
N GLY A 41 12.10 -14.93 -2.52
CA GLY A 41 11.69 -16.30 -2.19
C GLY A 41 10.47 -16.40 -1.27
N THR A 42 9.97 -15.29 -0.73
CA THR A 42 8.64 -15.27 -0.09
C THR A 42 7.58 -15.59 -1.14
N SER A 43 6.65 -16.49 -0.81
CA SER A 43 5.56 -16.82 -1.72
C SER A 43 4.67 -15.60 -1.98
N LYS A 44 4.07 -15.54 -3.17
CA LYS A 44 3.16 -14.44 -3.53
C LYS A 44 1.96 -14.39 -2.59
N GLU A 45 1.44 -15.54 -2.20
CA GLU A 45 0.30 -15.70 -1.30
C GLU A 45 0.61 -15.12 0.09
N VAL A 46 1.81 -15.37 0.62
CA VAL A 46 2.25 -14.78 1.89
C VAL A 46 2.40 -13.27 1.76
N ALA A 47 3.03 -12.78 0.70
CA ALA A 47 3.19 -11.34 0.46
C ALA A 47 1.84 -10.62 0.35
N LEU A 48 0.91 -11.21 -0.42
CA LEU A 48 -0.45 -10.69 -0.60
C LEU A 48 -1.25 -10.72 0.69
N ARG A 49 -1.17 -11.79 1.50
CA ARG A 49 -1.84 -11.84 2.81
C ARG A 49 -1.38 -10.72 3.75
N ILE A 50 -0.09 -10.39 3.75
CA ILE A 50 0.44 -9.31 4.58
C ILE A 50 -0.06 -7.95 4.07
N ALA A 51 0.00 -7.73 2.76
CA ALA A 51 -0.51 -6.52 2.13
C ALA A 51 -2.02 -6.36 2.36
N ASP A 52 -2.81 -7.42 2.25
CA ASP A 52 -4.26 -7.40 2.47
C ASP A 52 -4.59 -7.07 3.93
N ARG A 53 -3.87 -7.67 4.89
CA ARG A 53 -4.03 -7.32 6.31
C ARG A 53 -3.81 -5.82 6.55
N LEU A 54 -2.74 -5.26 5.99
CA LEU A 54 -2.43 -3.83 6.10
C LEU A 54 -3.47 -2.96 5.39
N LEU A 55 -4.09 -3.44 4.32
CA LEU A 55 -5.19 -2.75 3.64
C LEU A 55 -6.43 -2.66 4.55
N TYR A 56 -6.77 -3.75 5.25
CA TYR A 56 -7.86 -3.72 6.22
C TYR A 56 -7.55 -2.79 7.40
N GLU A 57 -6.34 -2.85 7.95
CA GLU A 57 -5.91 -1.91 8.99
C GLU A 57 -6.00 -0.45 8.51
N ALA A 58 -5.63 -0.16 7.26
CA ALA A 58 -5.71 1.18 6.68
C ALA A 58 -7.18 1.66 6.56
N LYS A 59 -8.10 0.75 6.27
CA LYS A 59 -9.53 1.06 6.23
C LYS A 59 -10.07 1.36 7.62
N ASP A 60 -9.66 0.58 8.61
CA ASP A 60 -10.09 0.73 10.00
C ASP A 60 -9.48 1.99 10.66
N SER A 61 -8.29 2.41 10.23
CA SER A 61 -7.64 3.63 10.69
C SER A 61 -8.20 4.93 10.08
N GLY A 62 -9.34 4.86 9.38
CA GLY A 62 -10.01 6.04 8.82
C GLY A 62 -9.92 6.19 7.30
N ARG A 63 -9.38 5.19 6.58
CA ARG A 63 -9.20 5.18 5.11
C ARG A 63 -8.25 6.30 4.64
N ASN A 64 -8.20 6.54 3.32
CA ASN A 64 -7.36 7.56 2.68
C ASN A 64 -5.91 7.58 3.20
N CYS A 65 -5.33 6.41 3.43
CA CYS A 65 -3.94 6.25 3.84
C CYS A 65 -3.28 5.01 3.22
N VAL A 66 -1.95 4.97 3.34
CA VAL A 66 -1.12 3.83 2.96
C VAL A 66 -0.45 3.30 4.22
N LEU A 67 -0.66 2.01 4.52
CA LEU A 67 0.08 1.31 5.56
C LEU A 67 1.07 0.36 4.92
N GLY A 68 2.32 0.40 5.41
CA GLY A 68 3.42 -0.35 4.81
C GLY A 68 4.28 -1.05 5.84
N THR A 69 4.76 -2.25 5.49
CA THR A 69 5.75 -2.98 6.31
C THR A 69 6.88 -3.54 5.46
N THR A 70 8.06 -3.68 6.07
CA THR A 70 9.17 -4.44 5.52
C THR A 70 9.40 -5.66 6.39
N VAL A 71 9.22 -6.85 5.83
CA VAL A 71 9.50 -8.11 6.50
C VAL A 71 10.98 -8.41 6.34
N LEU A 72 11.71 -8.47 7.45
CA LEU A 72 13.10 -8.90 7.45
C LEU A 72 13.13 -10.43 7.47
N GLY A 73 13.81 -11.05 6.50
CA GLY A 73 14.05 -12.48 6.52
C GLY A 73 14.91 -12.86 7.73
N MET A 74 14.55 -13.93 8.45
CA MET A 74 15.45 -14.50 9.45
C MET A 74 16.75 -14.88 8.74
N ARG A 75 17.85 -14.22 9.12
CA ARG A 75 19.19 -14.62 8.70
C ARG A 75 19.37 -16.05 9.20
N ARG A 76 19.48 -17.02 8.30
CA ARG A 76 20.01 -18.33 8.68
C ARG A 76 21.47 -18.10 9.04
N SER A 77 21.77 -18.15 10.34
CA SER A 77 23.14 -18.28 10.81
C SER A 77 23.71 -19.56 10.21
N ALA A 78 24.84 -19.43 9.52
CA ALA A 78 25.65 -20.54 9.07
C ALA A 78 26.26 -21.29 10.25
#